data_AF-A0A7V3WLJ0-F1
#
_entry.id   AF-A0A7V3WLJ0-F1
#
_cell.length_a   1.000
_cell.length_b   1.000
_cell.length_c   1.000
_cell.angle_alpha   90.00
_cell.angle_beta   90.00
_cell.angle_gamma   90.00
#
_symmetry.space_group_name_H-M   'P 1'
#
loop_
_entity.id
_entity.type
_entity.pdbx_description
1 polymer ?
#
loop_
_entity_poly.entity_id
_entity_poly.type
_entity_poly.pdbx_seq_one_letter_code
_entity_poly.pdbx_strand_id
1 'polypeptide(L)'
;MNRLCCGCLLVSVAVFCAGLPAWAQADGPSALSPRLDSAVVQPGSVSPLATGQPQELLAFGGPALRVGCERLASGGLKLQWPSLGPALAYSVQARDRLGDGLWVLAAAEAPWPTASTEWSGPMGAPMQFYRVLAVPAAQRGRILSSTVLDTLNRVTIQWLFDQARIPVSAQYDVQVYKLVYETIGPWGGRTWASGTLAVPLGLGVPLPLASYQHGTIVRTNDAPSSGGGEEVFVAIAFATTGYVGVLADYLGLGTSEGLHPYHHARSEATACIDLLRAVRAFCVSNGWALNGQLFLCGYSQGGHATMALHRELELYHTNEFTVTASAPMAGAYDLSGVTTQDALSGRPQPNPYYFAYLLAAYQSVYRFAPSLADLLAPPWQTSLPPLFLGNSSGSQINAVMPSNPTLILKPEILAEFQRNPHHPFRVALRDNDVYAWTPRAPMRLYHCSGDRDVVPANSQVALASFHSRGATQVQLIDPVPGGDHGACAMPSLLAAKAWFDSLRR
;
A
#
# COMPACT_ATOMS: atom_id res chain seq x y z
N MET A 1 9.85 -34.14 7.91
CA MET A 1 8.95 -33.01 7.58
C MET A 1 9.32 -31.84 8.47
N ASN A 2 10.35 -31.08 8.10
CA ASN A 2 10.79 -29.90 8.85
C ASN A 2 10.47 -28.65 8.02
N ARG A 3 9.63 -27.78 8.58
CA ARG A 3 9.29 -26.46 8.04
C ARG A 3 10.51 -25.55 8.17
N LEU A 4 11.01 -25.06 7.05
CA LEU A 4 12.00 -23.98 6.99
C LEU A 4 11.28 -22.65 7.26
N CYS A 5 11.47 -22.08 8.44
CA CYS A 5 11.18 -20.67 8.68
C CYS A 5 12.12 -19.82 7.82
N CYS A 6 11.58 -19.04 6.87
CA CYS A 6 12.34 -18.03 6.14
C CYS A 6 12.61 -16.84 7.07
N GLY A 7 13.77 -16.83 7.72
CA GLY A 7 14.29 -15.65 8.41
C GLY A 7 14.64 -14.56 7.39
N CYS A 8 14.02 -13.40 7.51
CA CYS A 8 14.42 -12.19 6.77
C CYS A 8 15.74 -11.67 7.36
N LEU A 9 16.82 -11.68 6.57
CA LEU A 9 18.08 -11.01 6.93
C LEU A 9 17.92 -9.51 6.65
N LEU A 10 17.73 -8.70 7.70
CA LEU A 10 17.70 -7.23 7.59
C LEU A 10 19.10 -6.68 7.93
N VAL A 11 19.87 -6.26 6.92
CA VAL A 11 21.10 -5.50 7.15
C VAL A 11 20.77 -4.01 6.99
N SER A 12 20.72 -3.29 8.10
CA SER A 12 20.59 -1.82 8.10
C SER A 12 21.92 -1.21 8.48
N VAL A 13 22.42 -0.26 7.67
CA VAL A 13 23.49 0.64 8.11
C VAL A 13 22.99 2.07 8.08
N ALA A 14 23.05 2.72 9.24
CA ALA A 14 22.74 4.13 9.40
C ALA A 14 23.98 4.96 9.05
N VAL A 15 23.77 6.02 8.28
CA VAL A 15 24.83 6.93 7.83
C VAL A 15 24.47 8.31 8.30
N PHE A 16 25.40 8.91 9.04
CA PHE A 16 25.25 10.25 9.56
C PHE A 16 25.85 11.23 8.53
N CYS A 17 25.00 11.90 7.78
CA CYS A 17 25.41 13.09 7.02
C CYS A 17 24.73 14.29 7.69
N ALA A 18 25.32 14.82 8.75
CA ALA A 18 24.84 16.04 9.38
C ALA A 18 25.19 17.25 8.48
N GLY A 19 24.19 18.06 8.14
CA GLY A 19 24.44 19.41 7.61
C GLY A 19 25.03 20.25 8.75
N LEU A 20 26.33 20.57 8.67
CA LEU A 20 26.93 21.51 9.61
C LEU A 20 26.28 22.90 9.43
N PRO A 21 25.97 23.63 10.52
CA PRO A 21 25.51 25.00 10.40
C PRO A 21 26.66 25.89 9.88
N ALA A 22 26.33 26.77 8.93
CA ALA A 22 27.23 27.82 8.48
C ALA A 22 27.41 28.84 9.60
N TRP A 23 28.50 28.77 10.36
CA TRP A 23 28.95 29.84 11.25
C TRP A 23 30.45 30.11 11.12
N ALA A 24 30.74 31.40 10.95
CA ALA A 24 32.01 32.12 11.07
C ALA A 24 33.06 31.98 9.95
N GLN A 25 33.06 32.99 9.07
CA GLN A 25 34.26 33.50 8.42
C GLN A 25 35.36 33.79 9.48
N ALA A 26 36.55 33.23 9.25
CA ALA A 26 37.81 33.78 9.74
C ALA A 26 38.90 33.43 8.71
N ASP A 27 39.76 34.40 8.44
CA ASP A 27 40.64 34.53 7.29
C ASP A 27 41.76 33.46 7.17
N GLY A 28 42.13 33.11 5.92
CA GLY A 28 43.41 32.47 5.61
C GLY A 28 43.38 31.45 4.45
N PRO A 29 44.32 31.51 3.46
CA PRO A 29 44.26 30.65 2.28
C PRO A 29 44.98 29.33 2.52
N SER A 30 44.24 28.22 2.56
CA SER A 30 44.82 26.90 2.28
C SER A 30 43.78 25.98 1.66
N ALA A 31 44.06 25.57 0.42
CA ALA A 31 43.30 24.58 -0.31
C ALA A 31 43.35 23.22 0.40
N LEU A 32 42.22 22.75 0.91
CA LEU A 32 41.98 21.35 1.27
C LEU A 32 40.49 21.05 1.02
N SER A 33 40.22 20.17 0.06
CA SER A 33 38.90 19.58 -0.17
C SER A 33 38.51 18.74 1.07
N PRO A 34 37.34 18.96 1.71
CA PRO A 34 36.94 18.13 2.82
C PRO A 34 36.34 16.82 2.27
N ARG A 35 37.18 15.78 2.18
CA ARG A 35 36.67 14.41 2.23
C ARG A 35 36.12 14.18 3.64
N LEU A 36 34.82 13.92 3.76
CA LEU A 36 34.24 13.40 5.00
C LEU A 36 34.63 11.93 5.11
N ASP A 37 35.42 11.60 6.13
CA ASP A 37 35.91 10.25 6.39
C ASP A 37 34.77 9.26 6.64
N SER A 38 34.94 8.05 6.12
CA SER A 38 34.03 6.91 6.31
C SER A 38 33.89 6.56 7.80
N ALA A 39 32.66 6.57 8.33
CA ALA A 39 32.40 6.01 9.65
C ALA A 39 32.40 4.48 9.58
N VAL A 40 33.44 3.85 10.12
CA VAL A 40 33.50 2.40 10.38
C VAL A 40 32.90 2.17 11.77
N VAL A 41 31.74 1.55 11.86
CA VAL A 41 31.22 1.05 13.14
C VAL A 41 31.77 -0.36 13.35
N GLN A 42 32.61 -0.53 14.37
CA GLN A 42 33.08 -1.83 14.90
C GLN A 42 32.29 -2.18 16.19
N PRO A 43 31.98 -3.45 16.46
CA PRO A 43 31.17 -3.86 17.61
C PRO A 43 32.01 -4.08 18.87
N GLY A 44 31.52 -3.59 20.01
CA GLY A 44 32.00 -3.88 21.38
C GLY A 44 31.57 -2.76 22.32
N SER A 45 31.08 -2.95 23.54
CA SER A 45 30.91 -4.11 24.40
C SER A 45 29.90 -3.71 25.49
N VAL A 46 28.86 -4.50 25.75
CA VAL A 46 28.07 -4.36 26.99
C VAL A 46 27.80 -5.73 27.59
N SER A 47 28.41 -6.02 28.74
CA SER A 47 27.93 -6.97 29.76
C SER A 47 28.87 -6.97 30.98
N PRO A 48 28.38 -7.23 32.22
CA PRO A 48 27.43 -8.32 32.54
C PRO A 48 26.19 -8.00 33.43
N LEU A 49 25.06 -8.58 32.99
CA LEU A 49 24.01 -9.35 33.70
C LEU A 49 23.36 -8.88 35.03
N ALA A 50 22.01 -8.78 35.01
CA ALA A 50 21.11 -9.46 35.96
C ALA A 50 19.68 -9.67 35.38
N THR A 51 19.39 -10.95 35.06
CA THR A 51 18.14 -11.73 35.08
C THR A 51 16.78 -11.20 34.55
N GLY A 52 16.25 -11.84 33.49
CA GLY A 52 14.94 -12.51 33.61
C GLY A 52 13.78 -12.20 32.63
N GLN A 53 13.99 -11.98 31.32
CA GLN A 53 12.95 -12.08 30.27
C GLN A 53 13.60 -12.37 28.89
N PRO A 54 12.97 -13.13 27.96
CA PRO A 54 13.52 -13.34 26.62
C PRO A 54 13.39 -12.05 25.78
N GLN A 55 14.50 -11.34 25.59
CA GLN A 55 14.61 -10.32 24.55
C GLN A 55 15.02 -11.01 23.25
N GLU A 56 14.11 -11.08 22.27
CA GLU A 56 14.52 -11.29 20.88
C GLU A 56 15.21 -10.00 20.39
N LEU A 57 16.50 -9.89 20.66
CA LEU A 57 17.39 -8.99 19.94
C LEU A 57 17.35 -9.37 18.46
N LEU A 58 16.89 -8.45 17.61
CA LEU A 58 17.15 -8.50 16.17
C LEU A 58 18.68 -8.51 15.98
N ALA A 59 19.23 -9.69 15.75
CA ALA A 59 20.65 -9.87 15.52
C ALA A 59 21.04 -9.21 14.18
N PHE A 60 21.79 -8.10 14.25
CA PHE A 60 22.49 -7.51 13.10
C PHE A 60 23.68 -8.39 12.71
N GLY A 61 23.41 -9.48 11.99
CA GLY A 61 24.40 -10.52 11.63
C GLY A 61 24.87 -10.48 10.17
N GLY A 62 25.09 -9.30 9.58
CA GLY A 62 25.61 -9.15 8.21
C GLY A 62 26.91 -8.37 8.14
N PRO A 63 27.70 -8.49 7.06
CA PRO A 63 28.89 -7.65 6.86
C PRO A 63 28.46 -6.16 6.88
N ALA A 64 29.22 -5.33 7.61
CA ALA A 64 28.93 -3.91 7.71
C ALA A 64 28.94 -3.25 6.32
N LEU A 65 27.76 -2.83 5.84
CA LEU A 65 27.60 -2.09 4.60
C LEU A 65 28.22 -0.69 4.76
N ARG A 66 29.41 -0.46 4.22
CA ARG A 66 29.99 0.90 4.21
C ARG A 66 29.26 1.74 3.18
N VAL A 67 28.63 2.83 3.63
CA VAL A 67 27.96 3.77 2.72
C VAL A 67 28.79 5.05 2.67
N GLY A 68 29.27 5.38 1.48
CA GLY A 68 29.86 6.67 1.16
C GLY A 68 28.78 7.75 0.99
N CYS A 69 29.11 8.96 1.39
CA CYS A 69 28.23 10.12 1.32
C CYS A 69 29.00 11.28 0.70
N GLU A 70 28.47 11.84 -0.38
CA GLU A 70 29.07 12.95 -1.13
C GLU A 70 28.04 14.07 -1.32
N ARG A 71 28.45 15.32 -1.11
CA ARG A 71 27.63 16.48 -1.44
C ARG A 71 27.80 16.80 -2.91
N LEU A 72 26.68 16.85 -3.64
CA LEU A 72 26.67 17.20 -5.05
C LEU A 72 26.84 18.71 -5.23
N ALA A 73 27.49 19.13 -6.33
CA ALA A 73 27.63 20.54 -6.69
C ALA A 73 26.26 21.26 -6.85
N SER A 74 25.21 20.51 -7.17
CA SER A 74 23.82 20.97 -7.23
C SER A 74 23.19 21.25 -5.84
N GLY A 75 23.93 21.01 -4.75
CA GLY A 75 23.41 21.10 -3.37
C GLY A 75 22.70 19.84 -2.87
N GLY A 76 22.62 18.79 -3.69
CA GLY A 76 22.05 17.50 -3.32
C GLY A 76 23.02 16.58 -2.56
N LEU A 77 22.54 15.38 -2.24
CA LEU A 77 23.30 14.31 -1.60
C LEU A 77 23.40 13.11 -2.54
N LYS A 78 24.58 12.49 -2.61
CA LYS A 78 24.80 11.19 -3.21
C LYS A 78 25.23 10.20 -2.15
N LEU A 79 24.53 9.07 -2.08
CA LEU A 79 24.88 7.91 -1.28
C LEU A 79 25.36 6.80 -2.19
N GLN A 80 26.44 6.13 -1.81
CA GLN A 80 27.00 4.99 -2.54
C GLN A 80 27.36 3.88 -1.57
N TRP A 81 27.13 2.63 -1.93
CA TRP A 81 27.47 1.48 -1.10
C TRP A 81 28.01 0.33 -1.96
N PRO A 82 28.76 -0.63 -1.40
CA PRO A 82 29.19 -1.79 -2.16
C PRO A 82 27.99 -2.72 -2.44
N SER A 83 28.01 -3.37 -3.61
CA SER A 83 27.12 -4.50 -3.84
C SER A 83 27.47 -5.63 -2.87
N LEU A 84 26.45 -6.17 -2.22
CA LEU A 84 26.53 -7.37 -1.37
C LEU A 84 26.12 -8.64 -2.13
N GLY A 85 25.91 -8.54 -3.44
CA GLY A 85 25.58 -9.65 -4.33
C GLY A 85 24.24 -9.47 -5.06
N PRO A 86 24.02 -10.23 -6.16
CA PRO A 86 22.85 -10.08 -7.02
C PRO A 86 21.54 -10.58 -6.40
N ALA A 87 21.61 -11.28 -5.27
CA ALA A 87 20.43 -11.75 -4.53
C ALA A 87 19.80 -10.66 -3.65
N LEU A 88 20.39 -9.47 -3.59
CA LEU A 88 19.94 -8.36 -2.76
C LEU A 88 19.48 -7.18 -3.60
N ALA A 89 18.49 -6.49 -3.08
CA ALA A 89 18.02 -5.20 -3.57
C ALA A 89 18.09 -4.18 -2.42
N TYR A 90 18.14 -2.90 -2.78
CA TYR A 90 18.42 -1.82 -1.86
C TYR A 90 17.31 -0.79 -1.83
N SER A 91 17.09 -0.18 -0.67
CA SER A 91 16.26 1.01 -0.54
C SER A 91 16.94 2.03 0.35
N VAL A 92 16.79 3.31 0.02
CA VAL A 92 17.20 4.39 0.91
C VAL A 92 15.99 4.85 1.70
N GLN A 93 16.19 4.99 3.01
CA GLN A 93 15.22 5.61 3.90
C GLN A 93 15.81 6.87 4.51
N ALA A 94 14.95 7.84 4.74
CA ALA A 94 15.28 9.12 5.34
C ALA A 94 14.42 9.37 6.59
N ARG A 95 14.95 10.17 7.51
CA ARG A 95 14.21 10.77 8.63
C ARG A 95 14.85 12.09 9.02
N ASP A 96 14.07 13.00 9.58
CA ASP A 96 14.57 14.33 9.92
C ASP A 96 15.15 14.43 11.34
N ARG A 97 14.96 13.40 12.18
CA ARG A 97 15.41 13.37 13.59
C ARG A 97 15.87 11.97 14.01
N LEU A 98 16.90 11.86 14.85
CA LEU A 98 17.43 10.57 15.31
C LEU A 98 16.60 9.87 16.40
N GLY A 99 15.90 10.64 17.24
CA GLY A 99 15.09 10.12 18.35
C GLY A 99 13.75 9.58 17.85
N ASP A 100 12.71 10.41 17.96
CA ASP A 100 11.32 10.15 17.60
C ASP A 100 11.03 10.20 16.08
N GLY A 101 12.04 10.40 15.22
CA GLY A 101 11.85 10.49 13.78
C GLY A 101 11.52 9.14 13.14
N LEU A 102 10.42 9.08 12.40
CA LEU A 102 10.01 7.91 11.61
C LEU A 102 10.87 7.77 10.35
N TRP A 103 11.35 6.55 10.08
CA TRP A 103 11.99 6.22 8.81
C TRP A 103 10.95 6.05 7.71
N VAL A 104 11.05 6.86 6.66
CA VAL A 104 10.24 6.76 5.43
C VAL A 104 11.17 6.54 4.23
N LEU A 105 10.64 6.05 3.12
CA LEU A 105 11.45 5.90 1.90
C LEU A 105 11.88 7.27 1.39
N ALA A 106 13.13 7.38 0.97
CA ALA A 106 13.60 8.57 0.29
C ALA A 106 12.94 8.66 -1.10
N ALA A 107 12.69 9.88 -1.58
CA ALA A 107 12.21 10.10 -2.94
C ALA A 107 13.19 9.50 -3.95
N ALA A 108 12.65 8.91 -5.02
CA ALA A 108 13.45 8.29 -6.07
C ALA A 108 12.75 8.42 -7.43
N GLU A 109 13.56 8.48 -8.49
CA GLU A 109 13.10 8.46 -9.89
C GLU A 109 12.73 7.05 -10.37
N ALA A 110 13.19 6.02 -9.66
CA ALA A 110 12.90 4.62 -9.91
C ALA A 110 12.24 4.00 -8.67
N PRO A 111 11.39 2.96 -8.84
CA PRO A 111 10.68 2.36 -7.74
C PRO A 111 11.66 1.59 -6.84
N TRP A 112 11.42 1.65 -5.53
CA TRP A 112 12.15 0.85 -4.56
C TRP A 112 11.59 -0.59 -4.48
N PRO A 113 12.40 -1.59 -4.10
CA PRO A 113 13.85 -1.53 -3.99
C PRO A 113 14.53 -1.59 -5.37
N THR A 114 15.80 -1.22 -5.46
CA THR A 114 16.60 -1.22 -6.70
C THR A 114 17.83 -2.12 -6.60
N ALA A 115 18.31 -2.61 -7.73
CA ALA A 115 19.62 -3.27 -7.83
C ALA A 115 20.80 -2.26 -7.84
N SER A 116 20.50 -0.97 -8.04
CA SER A 116 21.52 0.09 -7.96
C SER A 116 22.18 0.14 -6.60
N THR A 117 23.46 0.46 -6.59
CA THR A 117 24.26 0.66 -5.37
C THR A 117 24.57 2.13 -5.11
N GLU A 118 23.84 3.01 -5.77
CA GLU A 118 23.88 4.44 -5.51
C GLU A 118 22.49 5.05 -5.59
N TRP A 119 22.34 6.15 -4.85
CA TRP A 119 21.16 7.00 -4.84
C TRP A 119 21.60 8.45 -4.76
N SER A 120 20.93 9.32 -5.51
CA SER A 120 21.11 10.76 -5.41
C SER A 120 19.76 11.40 -5.16
N GLY A 121 19.72 12.43 -4.31
CA GLY A 121 18.49 13.15 -4.03
C GLY A 121 18.76 14.54 -3.46
N PRO A 122 17.71 15.37 -3.34
CA PRO A 122 17.85 16.69 -2.72
C PRO A 122 18.20 16.53 -1.24
N MET A 123 19.10 17.38 -0.74
CA MET A 123 19.21 17.58 0.71
C MET A 123 17.96 18.33 1.16
N GLY A 124 17.12 17.69 1.97
CA GLY A 124 15.89 18.28 2.50
C GLY A 124 16.15 19.25 3.65
N ALA A 125 15.70 18.87 4.85
CA ALA A 125 15.86 19.66 6.07
C ALA A 125 17.35 19.88 6.43
N PRO A 126 17.69 20.94 7.20
CA PRO A 126 19.06 21.24 7.61
C PRO A 126 19.75 20.08 8.36
N MET A 127 18.97 19.20 9.01
CA MET A 127 19.45 17.91 9.49
C MET A 127 18.52 16.80 8.97
N GLN A 128 19.11 15.86 8.23
CA GLN A 128 18.41 14.68 7.73
C GLN A 128 19.33 13.47 7.83
N PHE A 129 18.76 12.34 8.22
CA PHE A 129 19.47 11.09 8.45
C PHE A 129 19.04 10.08 7.42
N TYR A 130 20.00 9.31 6.93
CA TYR A 130 19.77 8.31 5.89
C TYR A 130 20.21 6.93 6.36
N ARG A 131 19.51 5.90 5.90
CA ARG A 131 19.97 4.53 6.00
C ARG A 131 19.72 3.78 4.71
N VAL A 132 20.58 2.82 4.42
CA VAL A 132 20.40 1.88 3.32
C VAL A 132 19.89 0.57 3.91
N LEU A 133 18.77 0.10 3.39
CA LEU A 133 18.24 -1.23 3.65
C LEU A 133 18.65 -2.15 2.53
N ALA A 134 19.33 -3.26 2.86
CA ALA A 134 19.50 -4.38 1.96
C ALA A 134 18.46 -5.45 2.28
N VAL A 135 17.72 -5.89 1.27
CA VAL A 135 16.66 -6.90 1.40
C VAL A 135 16.81 -7.96 0.30
N PRO A 136 16.30 -9.19 0.50
CA PRO A 136 16.26 -10.18 -0.57
C PRO A 136 15.55 -9.59 -1.79
N ALA A 137 16.24 -9.55 -2.93
CA ALA A 137 15.66 -9.11 -4.20
C ALA A 137 14.48 -10.02 -4.56
N ALA A 138 13.45 -9.52 -5.23
CA ALA A 138 12.28 -10.31 -5.63
C ALA A 138 12.15 -10.38 -7.16
N GLN A 139 11.72 -11.54 -7.68
CA GLN A 139 11.23 -11.70 -9.05
C GLN A 139 9.75 -11.31 -9.10
N ARG A 140 9.50 -10.00 -8.99
CA ARG A 140 8.16 -9.42 -8.89
C ARG A 140 7.25 -9.86 -10.04
N GLY A 141 6.11 -10.45 -9.69
CA GLY A 141 5.10 -10.98 -10.62
C GLY A 141 5.35 -12.41 -11.10
N ARG A 142 6.39 -13.10 -10.60
CA ARG A 142 6.58 -14.53 -10.89
C ARG A 142 5.43 -15.34 -10.30
N ILE A 143 4.80 -16.16 -11.12
CA ILE A 143 3.78 -17.12 -10.69
C ILE A 143 4.46 -18.25 -9.92
N LEU A 144 4.03 -18.48 -8.69
CA LEU A 144 4.45 -19.58 -7.82
C LEU A 144 3.49 -20.77 -7.95
N SER A 145 2.18 -20.50 -8.05
CA SER A 145 1.18 -21.51 -8.38
C SER A 145 -0.05 -20.88 -9.03
N SER A 146 -0.78 -21.69 -9.80
CA SER A 146 -2.07 -21.33 -10.38
C SER A 146 -3.06 -22.48 -10.15
N THR A 147 -4.28 -22.16 -9.72
CA THR A 147 -5.33 -23.15 -9.44
C THR A 147 -6.65 -22.67 -10.00
N VAL A 148 -7.40 -23.54 -10.68
CA VAL A 148 -8.78 -23.24 -11.07
C VAL A 148 -9.64 -23.28 -9.81
N LEU A 149 -10.30 -22.17 -9.50
CA LEU A 149 -11.27 -22.08 -8.42
C LEU A 149 -12.64 -22.53 -8.88
N ASP A 150 -13.07 -22.05 -10.05
CA ASP A 150 -14.40 -22.35 -10.59
C ASP A 150 -14.44 -22.20 -12.12
N THR A 151 -15.45 -22.81 -12.74
CA THR A 151 -15.83 -22.60 -14.13
C THR A 151 -17.35 -22.40 -14.18
N LEU A 152 -17.75 -21.15 -14.30
CA LEU A 152 -19.15 -20.72 -14.21
C LEU A 152 -19.70 -20.49 -15.61
N ASN A 153 -20.78 -21.17 -15.96
CA ASN A 153 -21.52 -20.83 -17.18
C ASN A 153 -22.39 -19.57 -16.95
N ARG A 154 -22.73 -18.87 -18.02
CA ARG A 154 -23.49 -17.61 -17.97
C ARG A 154 -24.86 -17.73 -17.28
N VAL A 155 -25.50 -18.90 -17.31
CA VAL A 155 -26.79 -19.12 -16.63
C VAL A 155 -26.58 -19.14 -15.11
N THR A 156 -25.55 -19.84 -14.65
CA THR A 156 -25.15 -19.84 -13.23
C THR A 156 -24.74 -18.43 -12.78
N ILE A 157 -23.96 -17.71 -13.60
CA ILE A 157 -23.57 -16.32 -13.30
C ILE A 157 -24.80 -15.43 -13.17
N GLN A 158 -25.74 -15.49 -14.13
CA GLN A 158 -26.96 -14.69 -14.07
C GLN A 158 -27.78 -15.01 -12.82
N TRP A 159 -27.95 -16.29 -12.47
CA TRP A 159 -28.64 -16.69 -11.25
C TRP A 159 -27.97 -16.12 -9.99
N LEU A 160 -26.64 -16.19 -9.89
CA LEU A 160 -25.88 -15.62 -8.77
C LEU A 160 -26.06 -14.10 -8.70
N PHE A 161 -26.02 -13.41 -9.85
CA PHE A 161 -26.24 -11.96 -9.93
C PHE A 161 -27.66 -11.56 -9.53
N ASP A 162 -28.67 -12.33 -9.92
CA ASP A 162 -30.05 -12.07 -9.51
C ASP A 162 -30.22 -12.21 -7.98
N GLN A 163 -29.59 -13.23 -7.36
CA GLN A 163 -29.58 -13.40 -5.91
C GLN A 163 -28.84 -12.26 -5.19
N ALA A 164 -27.70 -11.85 -5.71
CA ALA A 164 -26.88 -10.76 -5.17
C ALA A 164 -27.39 -9.36 -5.56
N ARG A 165 -28.46 -9.28 -6.37
CA ARG A 165 -29.02 -8.02 -6.93
C ARG A 165 -27.99 -7.20 -7.70
N ILE A 166 -27.11 -7.87 -8.44
CA ILE A 166 -26.11 -7.26 -9.32
C ILE A 166 -26.78 -7.05 -10.69
N PRO A 167 -27.05 -5.81 -11.13
CA PRO A 167 -27.80 -5.54 -12.36
C PRO A 167 -26.89 -5.60 -13.60
N VAL A 168 -26.17 -6.71 -13.76
CA VAL A 168 -25.30 -7.00 -14.90
C VAL A 168 -25.83 -8.24 -15.61
N SER A 169 -25.97 -8.17 -16.93
CA SER A 169 -26.35 -9.34 -17.73
C SER A 169 -25.12 -10.18 -18.06
N ALA A 170 -25.13 -11.46 -17.70
CA ALA A 170 -24.06 -12.39 -18.02
C ALA A 170 -24.04 -12.71 -19.53
N GLN A 171 -22.91 -12.50 -20.21
CA GLN A 171 -22.79 -12.70 -21.67
C GLN A 171 -21.92 -13.92 -22.00
N TYR A 172 -20.84 -14.09 -21.24
CA TYR A 172 -19.86 -15.16 -21.43
C TYR A 172 -19.71 -16.03 -20.19
N ASP A 173 -19.42 -17.30 -20.41
CA ASP A 173 -18.94 -18.19 -19.35
C ASP A 173 -17.60 -17.68 -18.82
N VAL A 174 -17.29 -17.94 -17.56
CA VAL A 174 -16.10 -17.40 -16.90
C VAL A 174 -15.36 -18.53 -16.20
N GLN A 175 -14.05 -18.60 -16.43
CA GLN A 175 -13.14 -19.42 -15.64
C GLN A 175 -12.42 -18.56 -14.62
N VAL A 176 -12.45 -18.97 -13.36
CA VAL A 176 -11.89 -18.24 -12.24
C VAL A 176 -10.67 -19.00 -11.72
N TYR A 177 -9.57 -18.29 -11.56
CA TYR A 177 -8.30 -18.81 -11.08
C TYR A 177 -7.85 -18.10 -9.82
N LYS A 178 -7.18 -18.84 -8.95
CA LYS A 178 -6.27 -18.31 -7.93
C LYS A 178 -4.86 -18.34 -8.49
N LEU A 179 -4.17 -17.20 -8.41
CA LEU A 179 -2.74 -17.12 -8.65
C LEU A 179 -2.04 -16.81 -7.33
N VAL A 180 -0.96 -17.53 -7.01
CA VAL A 180 0.00 -17.15 -5.99
C VAL A 180 1.23 -16.62 -6.70
N TYR A 181 1.67 -15.40 -6.35
CA TYR A 181 2.73 -14.71 -7.07
C TYR A 181 3.74 -14.07 -6.11
N GLU A 182 4.98 -13.97 -6.56
CA GLU A 182 6.05 -13.31 -5.83
C GLU A 182 5.90 -11.78 -5.92
N THR A 183 6.05 -11.10 -4.79
CA THR A 183 5.96 -9.64 -4.67
C THR A 183 6.93 -9.16 -3.56
N ILE A 184 6.75 -7.93 -3.09
CA ILE A 184 7.57 -7.31 -2.06
C ILE A 184 6.72 -6.82 -0.88
N GLY A 185 7.27 -6.92 0.31
CA GLY A 185 6.67 -6.38 1.53
C GLY A 185 6.76 -4.85 1.60
N PRO A 186 6.21 -4.23 2.67
CA PRO A 186 6.20 -2.76 2.85
C PRO A 186 7.56 -2.09 2.70
N TRP A 187 8.63 -2.79 3.09
CA TRP A 187 10.01 -2.31 3.04
C TRP A 187 10.85 -2.92 1.90
N GLY A 188 10.22 -3.58 0.92
CA GLY A 188 10.86 -4.07 -0.30
C GLY A 188 11.39 -5.50 -0.25
N GLY A 189 11.38 -6.16 0.91
CA GLY A 189 11.82 -7.56 1.02
C GLY A 189 10.91 -8.52 0.28
N ARG A 190 11.50 -9.52 -0.38
CA ARG A 190 10.76 -10.59 -1.08
C ARG A 190 9.69 -11.23 -0.19
N THR A 191 8.50 -11.39 -0.74
CA THR A 191 7.38 -12.13 -0.15
C THR A 191 6.47 -12.66 -1.27
N TRP A 192 5.30 -13.19 -0.93
CA TRP A 192 4.28 -13.60 -1.88
C TRP A 192 2.88 -13.12 -1.47
N ALA A 193 2.01 -13.04 -2.45
CA ALA A 193 0.60 -12.74 -2.29
C ALA A 193 -0.24 -13.67 -3.17
N SER A 194 -1.55 -13.63 -2.96
CA SER A 194 -2.51 -14.28 -3.84
C SER A 194 -3.46 -13.28 -4.47
N GLY A 195 -4.16 -13.72 -5.50
CA GLY A 195 -5.20 -12.95 -6.16
C GLY A 195 -6.03 -13.79 -7.11
N THR A 196 -7.15 -13.22 -7.52
CA THR A 196 -8.10 -13.82 -8.45
C THR A 196 -7.88 -13.30 -9.86
N LEU A 197 -7.94 -14.21 -10.81
CA LEU A 197 -8.01 -13.95 -12.24
C LEU A 197 -9.32 -14.55 -12.78
N ALA A 198 -10.20 -13.73 -13.33
CA ALA A 198 -11.43 -14.16 -13.98
C ALA A 198 -11.34 -13.92 -15.49
N VAL A 199 -11.50 -14.98 -16.29
CA VAL A 199 -11.30 -14.95 -17.74
C VAL A 199 -12.57 -15.42 -18.44
N PRO A 200 -13.13 -14.64 -19.37
CA PRO A 200 -14.26 -15.07 -20.17
C PRO A 200 -13.85 -16.11 -21.21
N LEU A 201 -14.70 -17.10 -21.40
CA LEU A 201 -14.49 -18.21 -22.32
C LEU A 201 -15.19 -17.95 -23.66
N GLY A 202 -14.64 -18.55 -24.72
CA GLY A 202 -15.24 -18.52 -26.07
C GLY A 202 -15.04 -17.21 -26.83
N LEU A 203 -14.23 -16.28 -26.32
CA LEU A 203 -13.83 -15.05 -27.02
C LEU A 203 -12.56 -15.28 -27.83
N GLY A 204 -12.66 -15.15 -29.15
CA GLY A 204 -11.53 -15.23 -30.09
C GLY A 204 -10.86 -13.87 -30.37
N VAL A 205 -11.00 -12.91 -29.46
CA VAL A 205 -10.52 -11.52 -29.64
C VAL A 205 -9.60 -11.11 -28.48
N PRO A 206 -8.62 -10.23 -28.70
CA PRO A 206 -7.81 -9.67 -27.62
C PRO A 206 -8.65 -8.89 -26.61
N LEU A 207 -8.44 -9.12 -25.30
CA LEU A 207 -9.27 -8.55 -24.23
C LEU A 207 -8.56 -7.44 -23.44
N PRO A 208 -9.30 -6.43 -22.95
CA PRO A 208 -8.77 -5.47 -21.98
C PRO A 208 -8.67 -6.08 -20.58
N LEU A 209 -7.77 -5.54 -19.75
CA LEU A 209 -7.69 -5.86 -18.33
C LEU A 209 -8.54 -4.89 -17.51
N ALA A 210 -9.33 -5.41 -16.58
CA ALA A 210 -9.99 -4.66 -15.52
C ALA A 210 -9.43 -5.08 -14.16
N SER A 211 -8.63 -4.20 -13.55
CA SER A 211 -8.10 -4.40 -12.22
C SER A 211 -9.04 -3.78 -11.20
N TYR A 212 -9.57 -4.62 -10.32
CA TYR A 212 -10.41 -4.18 -9.20
C TYR A 212 -9.65 -4.35 -7.88
N GLN A 213 -9.64 -3.29 -7.09
CA GLN A 213 -9.10 -3.24 -5.74
C GLN A 213 -10.26 -3.31 -4.74
N HIS A 214 -10.29 -4.37 -3.92
CA HIS A 214 -11.40 -4.62 -2.99
C HIS A 214 -11.39 -3.68 -1.79
N GLY A 215 -12.54 -3.56 -1.11
CA GLY A 215 -12.72 -2.81 0.12
C GLY A 215 -12.12 -3.51 1.35
N THR A 216 -12.47 -3.05 2.54
CA THR A 216 -11.84 -3.53 3.78
C THR A 216 -12.17 -4.98 4.10
N ILE A 217 -11.16 -5.85 4.03
CA ILE A 217 -11.22 -7.24 4.47
C ILE A 217 -10.29 -7.43 5.67
N VAL A 218 -10.81 -7.96 6.78
CA VAL A 218 -10.02 -8.25 7.99
C VAL A 218 -9.77 -9.74 8.17
N ARG A 219 -10.75 -10.57 7.77
CA ARG A 219 -10.63 -12.02 7.83
C ARG A 219 -9.91 -12.51 6.58
N THR A 220 -8.80 -13.22 6.77
CA THR A 220 -7.91 -13.64 5.68
C THR A 220 -8.61 -14.51 4.64
N ASN A 221 -9.52 -15.38 5.08
CA ASN A 221 -10.28 -16.29 4.22
C ASN A 221 -11.46 -15.63 3.48
N ASP A 222 -11.78 -14.36 3.79
CA ASP A 222 -12.79 -13.60 3.04
C ASP A 222 -12.17 -12.93 1.79
N ALA A 223 -10.84 -13.04 1.61
CA ALA A 223 -10.14 -12.51 0.45
C ALA A 223 -10.66 -13.12 -0.88
N PRO A 224 -10.65 -12.37 -2.00
CA PRO A 224 -11.22 -12.82 -3.27
C PRO A 224 -10.74 -14.19 -3.76
N SER A 225 -9.47 -14.53 -3.58
CA SER A 225 -8.90 -15.80 -4.06
C SER A 225 -9.11 -17.00 -3.12
N SER A 226 -9.80 -16.80 -2.00
CA SER A 226 -10.08 -17.85 -1.01
C SER A 226 -11.41 -18.56 -1.27
N GLY A 227 -12.19 -18.14 -2.27
CA GLY A 227 -13.43 -18.81 -2.70
C GLY A 227 -14.68 -18.52 -1.86
N GLY A 228 -14.60 -17.61 -0.88
CA GLY A 228 -15.70 -17.29 0.04
C GLY A 228 -16.11 -15.80 0.13
N GLY A 229 -15.42 -14.89 -0.59
CA GLY A 229 -15.66 -13.45 -0.49
C GLY A 229 -16.57 -12.90 -1.59
N GLU A 230 -17.44 -11.95 -1.24
CA GLU A 230 -18.39 -11.30 -2.18
C GLU A 230 -17.68 -10.45 -3.25
N GLU A 231 -16.51 -9.90 -2.92
CA GLU A 231 -15.73 -9.03 -3.81
C GLU A 231 -15.33 -9.71 -5.12
N VAL A 232 -15.26 -11.05 -5.14
CA VAL A 232 -14.96 -11.83 -6.35
C VAL A 232 -15.99 -11.61 -7.47
N PHE A 233 -17.24 -11.26 -7.11
CA PHE A 233 -18.29 -11.00 -8.09
C PHE A 233 -17.99 -9.80 -8.99
N VAL A 234 -17.19 -8.83 -8.53
CA VAL A 234 -16.76 -7.71 -9.38
C VAL A 234 -15.86 -8.20 -10.51
N ALA A 235 -14.93 -9.13 -10.22
CA ALA A 235 -14.09 -9.78 -11.22
C ALA A 235 -14.94 -10.52 -12.26
N ILE A 236 -15.92 -11.27 -11.79
CA ILE A 236 -16.82 -12.07 -12.62
C ILE A 236 -17.71 -11.16 -13.48
N ALA A 237 -18.19 -10.03 -12.94
CA ALA A 237 -19.02 -9.06 -13.67
C ALA A 237 -18.24 -8.39 -14.82
N PHE A 238 -16.97 -8.04 -14.59
CA PHE A 238 -16.08 -7.61 -15.67
C PHE A 238 -15.82 -8.74 -16.67
N ALA A 239 -15.49 -9.94 -16.19
CA ALA A 239 -15.16 -11.08 -17.03
C ALA A 239 -16.32 -11.46 -17.96
N THR A 240 -17.50 -11.73 -17.41
CA THR A 240 -18.68 -12.15 -18.17
C THR A 240 -19.18 -11.11 -19.17
N THR A 241 -18.66 -9.87 -19.13
CA THR A 241 -18.97 -8.80 -20.08
C THR A 241 -17.81 -8.46 -21.03
N GLY A 242 -16.75 -9.26 -21.06
CA GLY A 242 -15.68 -9.18 -22.06
C GLY A 242 -14.42 -8.43 -21.61
N TYR A 243 -14.07 -8.52 -20.33
CA TYR A 243 -12.78 -8.09 -19.79
C TYR A 243 -12.03 -9.30 -19.23
N VAL A 244 -10.73 -9.17 -18.99
CA VAL A 244 -10.03 -10.05 -18.04
C VAL A 244 -10.04 -9.35 -16.67
N GLY A 245 -10.76 -9.93 -15.70
CA GLY A 245 -10.92 -9.38 -14.36
C GLY A 245 -9.79 -9.80 -13.42
N VAL A 246 -9.21 -8.85 -12.67
CA VAL A 246 -8.01 -9.06 -11.86
C VAL A 246 -8.15 -8.43 -10.46
N LEU A 247 -8.06 -9.23 -9.40
CA LEU A 247 -8.22 -8.79 -8.01
C LEU A 247 -7.04 -9.31 -7.17
N ALA A 248 -6.21 -8.41 -6.63
CA ALA A 248 -5.23 -8.81 -5.63
C ALA A 248 -5.92 -8.97 -4.28
N ASP A 249 -5.55 -9.99 -3.51
CA ASP A 249 -6.01 -10.12 -2.12
C ASP A 249 -5.32 -9.10 -1.20
N TYR A 250 -4.26 -8.44 -1.68
CA TYR A 250 -3.26 -7.71 -0.88
C TYR A 250 -2.36 -8.61 -0.01
N LEU A 251 -1.32 -7.99 0.56
CA LEU A 251 -0.45 -8.64 1.55
C LEU A 251 -1.21 -8.93 2.84
N GLY A 252 -0.88 -10.02 3.53
CA GLY A 252 -1.50 -10.43 4.80
C GLY A 252 -2.95 -10.93 4.71
N LEU A 253 -3.45 -11.15 3.49
CA LEU A 253 -4.77 -11.71 3.19
C LEU A 253 -4.62 -12.89 2.22
N GLY A 254 -5.67 -13.71 2.10
CA GLY A 254 -5.61 -14.93 1.29
C GLY A 254 -4.51 -15.87 1.80
N THR A 255 -3.55 -16.22 0.93
CA THR A 255 -2.39 -17.05 1.30
C THR A 255 -1.15 -16.25 1.69
N SER A 256 -1.23 -14.92 1.73
CA SER A 256 -0.12 -14.06 2.16
C SER A 256 -0.03 -14.04 3.69
N GLU A 257 1.20 -14.17 4.22
CA GLU A 257 1.43 -14.22 5.66
C GLU A 257 1.41 -12.83 6.32
N GLY A 258 1.15 -12.80 7.63
CA GLY A 258 1.22 -11.60 8.46
C GLY A 258 -0.06 -10.76 8.48
N LEU A 259 0.01 -9.64 9.19
CA LEU A 259 -1.09 -8.68 9.26
C LEU A 259 -1.12 -7.84 7.98
N HIS A 260 -2.30 -7.73 7.38
CA HIS A 260 -2.54 -6.86 6.24
C HIS A 260 -2.10 -5.41 6.51
N PRO A 261 -1.21 -4.82 5.68
CA PRO A 261 -0.85 -3.41 5.73
C PRO A 261 -1.97 -2.50 5.23
N TYR A 262 -3.09 -2.48 5.96
CA TYR A 262 -4.29 -1.70 5.65
C TYR A 262 -3.97 -0.22 5.42
N HIS A 263 -4.35 0.33 4.26
CA HIS A 263 -4.04 1.72 3.83
C HIS A 263 -2.54 2.05 3.77
N HIS A 264 -1.67 1.05 3.58
CA HIS A 264 -0.28 1.30 3.26
C HIS A 264 -0.11 1.37 1.74
N ALA A 265 -0.11 2.60 1.21
CA ALA A 265 -0.22 2.92 -0.21
C ALA A 265 0.79 2.15 -1.07
N ARG A 266 2.05 2.06 -0.64
CA ARG A 266 3.09 1.34 -1.37
C ARG A 266 2.76 -0.15 -1.52
N SER A 267 2.39 -0.83 -0.44
CA SER A 267 2.14 -2.28 -0.52
C SER A 267 0.84 -2.63 -1.24
N GLU A 268 -0.18 -1.78 -1.13
CA GLU A 268 -1.40 -1.92 -1.93
C GLU A 268 -1.08 -1.80 -3.43
N ALA A 269 -0.27 -0.81 -3.82
CA ALA A 269 0.18 -0.65 -5.19
C ALA A 269 1.05 -1.83 -5.66
N THR A 270 2.08 -2.22 -4.90
CA THR A 270 3.04 -3.24 -5.35
C THR A 270 2.41 -4.62 -5.48
N ALA A 271 1.49 -5.00 -4.59
CA ALA A 271 0.74 -6.24 -4.70
C ALA A 271 -0.10 -6.26 -6.00
N CYS A 272 -0.81 -5.17 -6.30
CA CYS A 272 -1.62 -5.08 -7.52
C CYS A 272 -0.78 -5.08 -8.80
N ILE A 273 0.34 -4.34 -8.85
CA ILE A 273 1.26 -4.31 -10.01
C ILE A 273 1.80 -5.71 -10.30
N ASP A 274 2.19 -6.44 -9.26
CA ASP A 274 2.80 -7.75 -9.42
C ASP A 274 1.78 -8.81 -9.80
N LEU A 275 0.53 -8.69 -9.35
CA LEU A 275 -0.55 -9.50 -9.89
C LEU A 275 -0.80 -9.19 -11.37
N LEU A 276 -0.80 -7.92 -11.78
CA LEU A 276 -0.96 -7.56 -13.20
C LEU A 276 0.14 -8.17 -14.08
N ARG A 277 1.39 -8.19 -13.59
CA ARG A 277 2.50 -8.91 -14.22
C ARG A 277 2.23 -10.40 -14.34
N ALA A 278 1.85 -11.02 -13.23
CA ALA A 278 1.54 -12.45 -13.16
C ALA A 278 0.40 -12.81 -14.13
N VAL A 279 -0.67 -12.01 -14.17
CA VAL A 279 -1.82 -12.23 -15.07
C VAL A 279 -1.41 -12.09 -16.53
N ARG A 280 -0.62 -11.07 -16.90
CA ARG A 280 -0.14 -10.94 -18.29
C ARG A 280 0.69 -12.16 -18.72
N ALA A 281 1.61 -12.61 -17.88
CA ALA A 281 2.40 -13.82 -18.13
C ALA A 281 1.54 -15.09 -18.22
N PHE A 282 0.52 -15.20 -17.36
CA PHE A 282 -0.43 -16.30 -17.37
C PHE A 282 -1.28 -16.32 -18.64
N CYS A 283 -1.82 -15.17 -19.06
CA CYS A 283 -2.63 -15.04 -20.27
C CYS A 283 -1.83 -15.43 -21.52
N VAL A 284 -0.59 -14.92 -21.64
CA VAL A 284 0.32 -15.28 -22.75
C VAL A 284 0.58 -16.78 -22.78
N SER A 285 0.91 -17.39 -21.63
CA SER A 285 1.20 -18.83 -21.54
C SER A 285 -0.01 -19.72 -21.84
N ASN A 286 -1.23 -19.23 -21.65
CA ASN A 286 -2.48 -19.98 -21.88
C ASN A 286 -3.22 -19.55 -23.16
N GLY A 287 -2.60 -18.74 -24.02
CA GLY A 287 -3.18 -18.38 -25.32
C GLY A 287 -4.31 -17.35 -25.25
N TRP A 288 -4.44 -16.60 -24.16
CA TRP A 288 -5.39 -15.48 -24.08
C TRP A 288 -4.72 -14.18 -24.49
N ALA A 289 -5.13 -13.68 -25.65
CA ALA A 289 -4.64 -12.41 -26.16
C ALA A 289 -5.19 -11.23 -25.33
N LEU A 290 -4.33 -10.26 -25.03
CA LEU A 290 -4.70 -9.01 -24.39
C LEU A 290 -4.53 -7.85 -25.38
N ASN A 291 -5.44 -6.88 -25.36
CA ASN A 291 -5.41 -5.73 -26.29
C ASN A 291 -4.55 -4.56 -25.78
N GLY A 292 -3.97 -4.68 -24.57
CA GLY A 292 -3.13 -3.66 -23.95
C GLY A 292 -3.86 -2.56 -23.19
N GLN A 293 -5.20 -2.50 -23.24
CA GLN A 293 -5.97 -1.58 -22.40
C GLN A 293 -6.01 -2.06 -20.95
N LEU A 294 -5.83 -1.12 -20.02
CA LEU A 294 -5.87 -1.36 -18.58
C LEU A 294 -6.83 -0.37 -17.92
N PHE A 295 -7.86 -0.90 -17.28
CA PHE A 295 -8.86 -0.17 -16.51
C PHE A 295 -8.65 -0.46 -15.03
N LEU A 296 -8.67 0.59 -14.20
CA LEU A 296 -8.44 0.48 -12.76
C LEU A 296 -9.67 0.96 -12.00
N CYS A 297 -10.16 0.22 -11.02
CA CYS A 297 -11.25 0.68 -10.15
C CYS A 297 -11.16 0.04 -8.77
N GLY A 298 -11.81 0.65 -7.78
CA GLY A 298 -11.80 0.16 -6.41
C GLY A 298 -12.65 1.02 -5.51
N TYR A 299 -13.20 0.42 -4.46
CA TYR A 299 -14.16 1.07 -3.56
C TYR A 299 -13.69 1.08 -2.11
N SER A 300 -13.95 2.15 -1.36
CA SER A 300 -13.55 2.29 0.05
C SER A 300 -12.02 2.23 0.21
N GLN A 301 -11.46 1.29 1.00
CA GLN A 301 -10.03 0.96 0.98
C GLN A 301 -9.52 0.75 -0.44
N GLY A 302 -10.29 0.04 -1.27
CA GLY A 302 -9.99 -0.19 -2.67
C GLY A 302 -9.85 1.10 -3.48
N GLY A 303 -10.58 2.17 -3.13
CA GLY A 303 -10.42 3.48 -3.74
C GLY A 303 -9.04 4.08 -3.45
N HIS A 304 -8.56 3.97 -2.21
CA HIS A 304 -7.19 4.38 -1.85
C HIS A 304 -6.14 3.52 -2.57
N ALA A 305 -6.33 2.19 -2.60
CA ALA A 305 -5.45 1.26 -3.28
C ALA A 305 -5.38 1.51 -4.80
N THR A 306 -6.52 1.75 -5.47
CA THR A 306 -6.57 2.13 -6.90
C THR A 306 -5.82 3.43 -7.14
N MET A 307 -5.95 4.40 -6.23
CA MET A 307 -5.25 5.69 -6.36
C MET A 307 -3.73 5.51 -6.23
N ALA A 308 -3.29 4.72 -5.25
CA ALA A 308 -1.89 4.37 -5.04
C ALA A 308 -1.31 3.60 -6.24
N LEU A 309 -2.04 2.60 -6.74
CA LEU A 309 -1.69 1.82 -7.93
C LEU A 309 -1.53 2.72 -9.16
N HIS A 310 -2.51 3.58 -9.44
CA HIS A 310 -2.46 4.49 -10.58
C HIS A 310 -1.25 5.43 -10.49
N ARG A 311 -1.00 6.03 -9.32
CA ARG A 311 0.19 6.85 -9.07
C ARG A 311 1.48 6.09 -9.39
N GLU A 312 1.64 4.89 -8.83
CA GLU A 312 2.86 4.08 -9.00
C GLU A 312 3.08 3.69 -10.47
N LEU A 313 2.01 3.32 -11.19
CA LEU A 313 2.08 2.97 -12.61
C LEU A 313 2.56 4.15 -13.46
N GLU A 314 2.04 5.34 -13.21
CA GLU A 314 2.40 6.54 -13.99
C GLU A 314 3.74 7.15 -13.60
N LEU A 315 4.21 6.97 -12.37
CA LEU A 315 5.52 7.46 -11.96
C LEU A 315 6.64 6.52 -12.42
N TYR A 316 6.43 5.20 -12.36
CA TYR A 316 7.54 4.24 -12.40
C TYR A 316 7.41 3.10 -13.41
N HIS A 317 6.23 2.90 -14.02
CA HIS A 317 5.96 1.72 -14.85
C HIS A 317 5.33 2.05 -16.21
N THR A 318 5.57 3.26 -16.74
CA THR A 318 5.01 3.71 -18.03
C THR A 318 5.56 2.95 -19.23
N ASN A 319 6.72 2.32 -19.09
CA ASN A 319 7.30 1.42 -20.09
C ASN A 319 6.64 0.02 -20.10
N GLU A 320 5.86 -0.29 -19.08
CA GLU A 320 5.25 -1.61 -18.89
C GLU A 320 3.73 -1.56 -19.01
N PHE A 321 3.08 -0.56 -18.43
CA PHE A 321 1.64 -0.40 -18.38
C PHE A 321 1.20 0.97 -18.88
N THR A 322 0.09 1.00 -19.60
CA THR A 322 -0.59 2.25 -19.98
C THR A 322 -2.02 2.21 -19.42
N VAL A 323 -2.29 3.04 -18.43
CA VAL A 323 -3.63 3.18 -17.85
C VAL A 323 -4.55 3.82 -18.88
N THR A 324 -5.62 3.12 -19.25
CA THR A 324 -6.64 3.60 -20.20
C THR A 324 -7.64 4.51 -19.50
N ALA A 325 -8.10 4.11 -18.32
CA ALA A 325 -8.95 4.92 -17.43
C ALA A 325 -8.89 4.39 -16.00
N SER A 326 -9.12 5.28 -15.04
CA SER A 326 -9.06 4.98 -13.61
C SER A 326 -10.29 5.52 -12.88
N ALA A 327 -10.92 4.70 -12.04
CA ALA A 327 -12.08 5.05 -11.24
C ALA A 327 -11.88 4.68 -9.76
N PRO A 328 -11.08 5.44 -9.00
CA PRO A 328 -11.02 5.31 -7.54
C PRO A 328 -12.32 5.83 -6.90
N MET A 329 -12.92 5.07 -5.97
CA MET A 329 -14.25 5.38 -5.43
C MET A 329 -14.25 5.40 -3.91
N ALA A 330 -14.87 6.43 -3.31
CA ALA A 330 -15.04 6.58 -1.86
C ALA A 330 -13.78 6.27 -1.03
N GLY A 331 -12.59 6.66 -1.54
CA GLY A 331 -11.31 6.33 -0.91
C GLY A 331 -10.85 7.38 0.11
N ALA A 332 -10.19 6.93 1.17
CA ALA A 332 -9.55 7.80 2.15
C ALA A 332 -8.20 8.34 1.59
N TYR A 333 -8.26 9.24 0.60
CA TYR A 333 -7.07 9.69 -0.12
C TYR A 333 -6.14 10.58 0.71
N ASP A 334 -6.72 11.37 1.62
CA ASP A 334 -6.03 12.28 2.54
C ASP A 334 -6.15 11.73 3.97
N LEU A 335 -5.29 10.75 4.27
CA LEU A 335 -5.21 10.09 5.57
C LEU A 335 -4.72 11.06 6.64
N SER A 336 -3.70 11.86 6.32
CA SER A 336 -3.06 12.76 7.27
C SER A 336 -3.86 14.04 7.57
N GLY A 337 -4.68 14.49 6.61
CA GLY A 337 -5.58 15.63 6.74
C GLY A 337 -7.01 15.20 7.08
N VAL A 338 -7.88 15.14 6.07
CA VAL A 338 -9.34 14.94 6.20
C VAL A 338 -9.68 13.75 7.11
N THR A 339 -9.11 12.58 6.85
CA THR A 339 -9.43 11.36 7.61
C THR A 339 -9.03 11.49 9.09
N THR A 340 -7.85 12.07 9.34
CA THR A 340 -7.39 12.36 10.71
C THR A 340 -8.29 13.39 11.40
N GLN A 341 -8.69 14.46 10.71
CA GLN A 341 -9.57 15.49 11.28
C GLN A 341 -10.94 14.91 11.63
N ASP A 342 -11.49 14.07 10.75
CA ASP A 342 -12.76 13.39 10.99
C ASP A 342 -12.69 12.45 12.20
N ALA A 343 -11.63 11.65 12.31
CA ALA A 343 -11.40 10.80 13.49
C ALA A 343 -11.30 11.62 14.79
N LEU A 344 -10.57 12.74 14.76
CA LEU A 344 -10.39 13.63 15.91
C LEU A 344 -11.62 14.49 16.25
N SER A 345 -12.64 14.55 15.39
CA SER A 345 -13.86 15.31 15.65
C SER A 345 -14.67 14.78 16.84
N GLY A 346 -14.42 13.54 17.25
CA GLY A 346 -15.12 12.85 18.32
C GLY A 346 -16.55 12.43 17.96
N ARG A 347 -16.97 12.59 16.70
CA ARG A 347 -18.27 12.11 16.24
C ARG A 347 -18.34 10.58 16.32
N PRO A 348 -19.53 10.00 16.54
CA PRO A 348 -19.74 8.58 16.34
C PRO A 348 -19.40 8.17 14.90
N GLN A 349 -18.56 7.14 14.77
CA GLN A 349 -18.21 6.52 13.50
C GLN A 349 -19.11 5.30 13.26
N PRO A 350 -19.66 5.08 12.05
CA PRO A 350 -20.48 3.90 11.77
C PRO A 350 -19.68 2.60 11.93
N ASN A 351 -18.42 2.62 11.48
CA ASN A 351 -17.50 1.49 11.54
C ASN A 351 -16.19 1.87 12.26
N PRO A 352 -16.20 1.98 13.61
CA PRO A 352 -15.03 2.39 14.37
C PRO A 352 -13.83 1.43 14.21
N TYR A 353 -14.05 0.16 13.82
CA TYR A 353 -12.98 -0.80 13.61
C TYR A 353 -11.95 -0.37 12.56
N TYR A 354 -12.30 0.49 11.59
CA TYR A 354 -11.35 1.00 10.60
C TYR A 354 -10.15 1.67 11.26
N PHE A 355 -10.40 2.45 12.32
CA PHE A 355 -9.35 3.13 13.06
C PHE A 355 -8.43 2.14 13.78
N ALA A 356 -9.00 1.15 14.47
CA ALA A 356 -8.23 0.14 15.17
C ALA A 356 -7.41 -0.73 14.20
N TYR A 357 -7.96 -1.03 13.02
CA TYR A 357 -7.27 -1.80 12.00
C TYR A 357 -6.12 -1.03 11.37
N LEU A 358 -6.32 0.26 11.07
CA LEU A 358 -5.26 1.17 10.59
C LEU A 358 -4.13 1.26 11.62
N LEU A 359 -4.47 1.42 12.91
CA LEU A 359 -3.49 1.47 13.99
C LEU A 359 -2.69 0.16 14.09
N ALA A 360 -3.36 -0.99 14.01
CA ALA A 360 -2.71 -2.30 14.02
C ALA A 360 -1.77 -2.49 12.82
N ALA A 361 -2.24 -2.16 11.61
CA ALA A 361 -1.48 -2.26 10.38
C ALA A 361 -0.24 -1.35 10.42
N TYR A 362 -0.42 -0.08 10.80
CA TYR A 362 0.68 0.87 10.84
C TYR A 362 1.66 0.54 11.95
N GLN A 363 1.20 0.05 13.11
CA GLN A 363 2.09 -0.48 14.14
C GLN A 363 2.92 -1.66 13.63
N SER A 364 2.34 -2.56 12.82
CA SER A 364 3.07 -3.68 12.21
C SER A 364 4.15 -3.21 11.22
N VAL A 365 3.85 -2.19 10.41
CA VAL A 365 4.77 -1.66 9.38
C VAL A 365 5.84 -0.75 9.97
N TYR A 366 5.42 0.25 10.75
CA TYR A 366 6.23 1.39 11.20
C TYR A 366 6.78 1.24 12.61
N ARG A 367 6.25 0.32 13.43
CA ARG A 367 6.78 -0.06 14.76
C ARG A 367 6.92 1.14 15.72
N PHE A 368 5.82 1.85 15.98
CA PHE A 368 5.81 3.01 16.87
C PHE A 368 6.06 2.66 18.35
N ALA A 369 5.64 1.47 18.76
CA ALA A 369 5.83 0.92 20.10
C ALA A 369 6.29 -0.55 20.03
N PRO A 370 6.63 -1.21 21.16
CA PRO A 370 6.96 -2.64 21.16
C PRO A 370 5.81 -3.52 20.65
N SER A 371 4.56 -3.18 21.00
CA SER A 371 3.36 -3.89 20.56
C SER A 371 2.17 -2.94 20.31
N LEU A 372 1.10 -3.47 19.71
CA LEU A 372 -0.17 -2.74 19.58
C LEU A 372 -0.78 -2.44 20.95
N ALA A 373 -0.65 -3.35 21.92
CA ALA A 373 -1.20 -3.17 23.27
C ALA A 373 -0.61 -1.93 23.98
N ASP A 374 0.65 -1.60 23.69
CA ASP A 374 1.33 -0.44 24.26
C ASP A 374 0.74 0.91 23.82
N LEU A 375 -0.04 0.92 22.73
CA LEU A 375 -0.70 2.11 22.20
C LEU A 375 -2.12 2.30 22.76
N LEU A 376 -2.70 1.24 23.34
CA LEU A 376 -4.12 1.15 23.65
C LEU A 376 -4.39 1.36 25.14
N ALA A 377 -5.50 2.02 25.46
CA ALA A 377 -6.02 2.13 26.81
C ALA A 377 -6.73 0.83 27.25
N PRO A 378 -6.85 0.55 28.57
CA PRO A 378 -7.75 -0.48 29.06
C PRO A 378 -9.22 -0.21 28.70
N PRO A 379 -10.03 -1.24 28.36
CA PRO A 379 -9.69 -2.66 28.25
C PRO A 379 -9.12 -3.07 26.88
N TRP A 380 -9.03 -2.15 25.92
CA TRP A 380 -8.69 -2.46 24.53
C TRP A 380 -7.29 -3.02 24.32
N GLN A 381 -6.35 -2.67 25.20
CA GLN A 381 -4.99 -3.24 25.17
C GLN A 381 -4.97 -4.77 25.21
N THR A 382 -5.99 -5.41 25.80
CA THR A 382 -6.12 -6.87 25.83
C THR A 382 -7.15 -7.38 24.81
N SER A 383 -8.25 -6.67 24.61
CA SER A 383 -9.36 -7.17 23.78
C SER A 383 -9.13 -7.02 22.27
N LEU A 384 -8.39 -6.00 21.82
CA LEU A 384 -8.22 -5.73 20.38
C LEU A 384 -7.11 -6.56 19.69
N PRO A 385 -5.88 -6.71 20.23
CA PRO A 385 -4.81 -7.38 19.50
C PRO A 385 -5.15 -8.79 18.99
N PRO A 386 -5.83 -9.68 19.76
CA PRO A 386 -6.19 -11.01 19.27
C PRO A 386 -7.15 -10.99 18.07
N LEU A 387 -7.92 -9.90 17.89
CA LEU A 387 -8.89 -9.81 16.80
C LEU A 387 -8.24 -9.56 15.44
N PHE A 388 -7.00 -9.07 15.41
CA PHE A 388 -6.23 -8.80 14.19
C PHE A 388 -5.37 -9.99 13.73
N LEU A 389 -5.68 -11.21 14.19
CA LEU A 389 -4.99 -12.44 13.78
C LEU A 389 -5.61 -13.11 12.53
N GLY A 390 -6.45 -12.40 11.79
CA GLY A 390 -6.98 -12.85 10.50
C GLY A 390 -8.27 -13.69 10.56
N ASN A 391 -8.84 -13.92 11.75
CA ASN A 391 -10.06 -14.74 11.90
C ASN A 391 -11.32 -13.92 12.26
N SER A 392 -11.18 -12.65 12.61
CA SER A 392 -12.29 -11.80 13.05
C SER A 392 -12.89 -10.99 11.89
N SER A 393 -14.20 -10.80 11.90
CA SER A 393 -14.87 -9.86 11.00
C SER A 393 -14.87 -8.43 11.56
N GLY A 394 -15.11 -7.44 10.70
CA GLY A 394 -15.28 -6.05 11.13
C GLY A 394 -16.38 -5.88 12.19
N SER A 395 -17.49 -6.63 12.07
CA SER A 395 -18.58 -6.63 13.06
C SER A 395 -18.13 -7.12 14.44
N GLN A 396 -17.29 -8.16 14.51
CA GLN A 396 -16.76 -8.68 15.78
C GLN A 396 -15.82 -7.67 16.44
N ILE A 397 -15.07 -6.90 15.65
CA ILE A 397 -14.21 -5.84 16.17
C ILE A 397 -15.04 -4.62 16.61
N ASN A 398 -16.04 -4.21 15.82
CA ASN A 398 -16.96 -3.13 16.20
C ASN A 398 -17.65 -3.41 17.55
N ALA A 399 -18.00 -4.66 17.84
CA ALA A 399 -18.66 -5.05 19.08
C ALA A 399 -17.84 -4.75 20.36
N VAL A 400 -16.52 -4.61 20.25
CA VAL A 400 -15.64 -4.26 21.38
C VAL A 400 -15.15 -2.82 21.34
N MET A 401 -15.54 -2.05 20.32
CA MET A 401 -15.08 -0.68 20.07
C MET A 401 -16.06 0.36 20.61
N PRO A 402 -15.56 1.50 21.14
CA PRO A 402 -16.41 2.66 21.39
C PRO A 402 -16.83 3.31 20.06
N SER A 403 -17.97 4.00 20.05
CA SER A 403 -18.45 4.72 18.87
C SER A 403 -17.53 5.87 18.45
N ASN A 404 -16.87 6.53 19.41
CA ASN A 404 -15.72 7.39 19.15
C ASN A 404 -14.43 6.54 19.21
N PRO A 405 -13.82 6.19 18.06
CA PRO A 405 -12.69 5.28 18.04
C PRO A 405 -11.42 5.84 18.69
N THR A 406 -11.26 7.16 18.84
CA THR A 406 -10.02 7.72 19.42
C THR A 406 -9.87 7.37 20.90
N LEU A 407 -10.96 6.99 21.57
CA LEU A 407 -10.96 6.61 22.99
C LEU A 407 -10.19 5.31 23.26
N ILE A 408 -9.89 4.51 22.22
CA ILE A 408 -9.09 3.29 22.40
C ILE A 408 -7.62 3.58 22.67
N LEU A 409 -7.13 4.78 22.31
CA LEU A 409 -5.74 5.17 22.54
C LEU A 409 -5.51 5.55 23.99
N LYS A 410 -4.30 5.32 24.49
CA LYS A 410 -3.88 5.89 25.78
C LYS A 410 -4.00 7.42 25.73
N PRO A 411 -4.53 8.08 26.77
CA PRO A 411 -4.76 9.53 26.77
C PRO A 411 -3.52 10.36 26.43
N GLU A 412 -2.35 9.95 26.92
CA GLU A 412 -1.08 10.61 26.65
C GLU A 412 -0.65 10.51 25.18
N ILE A 413 -0.93 9.40 24.51
CA ILE A 413 -0.64 9.20 23.08
C ILE A 413 -1.59 10.06 22.24
N LEU A 414 -2.88 10.07 22.57
CA LEU A 414 -3.86 10.90 21.88
C LEU A 414 -3.53 12.39 22.03
N ALA A 415 -3.18 12.84 23.24
CA ALA A 415 -2.81 14.23 23.50
C ALA A 415 -1.56 14.66 22.71
N GLU A 416 -0.54 13.80 22.65
CA GLU A 416 0.68 14.06 21.89
C GLU A 416 0.39 14.09 20.37
N PHE A 417 -0.42 13.16 19.86
CA PHE A 417 -0.84 13.16 18.46
C PHE A 417 -1.62 14.42 18.06
N GLN A 418 -2.43 14.95 18.97
CA GLN A 418 -3.20 16.20 18.76
C GLN A 418 -2.29 17.44 18.73
N ARG A 419 -1.27 17.52 19.60
CA ARG A 419 -0.40 18.71 19.71
C ARG A 419 0.79 18.71 18.76
N ASN A 420 1.33 17.54 18.41
CA ASN A 420 2.59 17.45 17.69
C ASN A 420 2.37 17.17 16.18
N PRO A 421 2.57 18.16 15.29
CA PRO A 421 2.42 17.96 13.84
C PRO A 421 3.46 17.01 13.23
N HIS A 422 4.55 16.75 13.97
CA HIS A 422 5.63 15.82 13.60
C HIS A 422 5.50 14.46 14.29
N HIS A 423 4.38 14.17 14.97
CA HIS A 423 4.14 12.87 15.59
C HIS A 423 4.36 11.73 14.57
N PRO A 424 5.04 10.62 14.93
CA PRO A 424 5.31 9.50 14.02
C PRO A 424 4.07 9.00 13.25
N PHE A 425 2.93 8.80 13.92
CA PHE A 425 1.65 8.52 13.24
C PHE A 425 1.29 9.52 12.14
N ARG A 426 1.45 10.84 12.35
CA ARG A 426 1.16 11.85 11.31
C ARG A 426 2.11 11.74 10.14
N VAL A 427 3.39 11.44 10.40
CA VAL A 427 4.37 11.19 9.33
C VAL A 427 3.99 9.94 8.54
N ALA A 428 3.63 8.85 9.21
CA ALA A 428 3.17 7.62 8.56
C ALA A 428 1.89 7.82 7.74
N LEU A 429 0.90 8.54 8.27
CA LEU A 429 -0.33 8.84 7.52
C LEU A 429 -0.03 9.68 6.28
N ARG A 430 0.88 10.66 6.40
CA ARG A 430 1.28 11.51 5.27
C ARG A 430 2.06 10.75 4.20
N ASP A 431 2.90 9.81 4.59
CA ASP A 431 3.62 8.89 3.69
C ASP A 431 2.64 8.05 2.84
N ASN A 432 1.40 7.88 3.31
CA ASN A 432 0.35 7.14 2.65
C ASN A 432 -0.75 8.01 2.06
N ASP A 433 -0.60 9.34 2.02
CA ASP A 433 -1.50 10.18 1.24
C ASP A 433 -1.30 9.91 -0.27
N VAL A 434 -2.39 9.83 -1.04
CA VAL A 434 -2.38 9.38 -2.45
C VAL A 434 -2.86 10.41 -3.46
N TYR A 435 -2.92 11.69 -3.07
CA TYR A 435 -3.47 12.78 -3.89
C TYR A 435 -2.47 13.85 -4.36
N ALA A 436 -1.23 13.83 -3.85
CA ALA A 436 -0.23 14.87 -4.11
C ALA A 436 0.64 14.57 -5.36
N TRP A 437 0.02 14.33 -6.52
CA TRP A 437 0.70 14.04 -7.79
C TRP A 437 -0.16 14.50 -8.98
N THR A 438 0.36 14.43 -10.21
CA THR A 438 -0.35 14.87 -11.41
C THR A 438 -0.76 13.66 -12.27
N PRO A 439 -2.02 13.17 -12.18
CA PRO A 439 -2.47 12.08 -13.04
C PRO A 439 -2.53 12.53 -14.50
N ARG A 440 -2.18 11.63 -15.41
CA ARG A 440 -2.18 11.85 -16.87
C ARG A 440 -3.31 11.12 -17.56
N ALA A 441 -3.58 9.87 -17.18
CA ALA A 441 -4.71 9.11 -17.73
C ALA A 441 -6.05 9.73 -17.30
N PRO A 442 -7.13 9.51 -18.08
CA PRO A 442 -8.49 9.88 -17.68
C PRO A 442 -8.86 9.28 -16.32
N MET A 443 -9.49 10.08 -15.46
CA MET A 443 -9.88 9.64 -14.12
C MET A 443 -11.24 10.18 -13.71
N ARG A 444 -12.06 9.32 -13.11
CA ARG A 444 -13.34 9.69 -12.47
C ARG A 444 -13.37 9.17 -11.04
N LEU A 445 -13.34 10.10 -10.08
CA LEU A 445 -13.64 9.80 -8.69
C LEU A 445 -15.15 9.66 -8.53
N TYR A 446 -15.61 8.60 -7.87
CA TYR A 446 -17.03 8.43 -7.51
C TYR A 446 -17.17 8.46 -5.99
N HIS A 447 -18.05 9.32 -5.48
CA HIS A 447 -18.25 9.46 -4.03
C HIS A 447 -19.60 10.12 -3.74
N CYS A 448 -20.45 9.45 -2.97
CA CYS A 448 -21.76 9.98 -2.60
C CYS A 448 -21.67 10.97 -1.45
N SER A 449 -22.44 12.07 -1.55
CA SER A 449 -22.42 13.16 -0.56
C SER A 449 -22.90 12.78 0.85
N GLY A 450 -23.59 11.64 1.01
CA GLY A 450 -24.08 11.15 2.30
C GLY A 450 -23.12 10.21 3.04
N ASP A 451 -21.93 9.95 2.50
CA ASP A 451 -20.95 9.04 3.09
C ASP A 451 -20.45 9.53 4.47
N ARG A 452 -20.47 8.63 5.44
CA ARG A 452 -20.04 8.87 6.83
C ARG A 452 -18.96 7.92 7.31
N ASP A 453 -18.55 6.97 6.48
CA ASP A 453 -17.44 6.06 6.75
C ASP A 453 -16.15 6.66 6.20
N VAL A 454 -16.19 7.12 4.96
CA VAL A 454 -15.15 7.93 4.34
C VAL A 454 -15.79 9.24 3.92
N VAL A 455 -15.51 10.34 4.61
CA VAL A 455 -16.21 11.60 4.30
C VAL A 455 -15.86 12.11 2.89
N PRO A 456 -16.83 12.68 2.13
CA PRO A 456 -16.64 13.16 0.75
C PRO A 456 -15.53 14.21 0.57
N ALA A 457 -15.18 14.90 1.66
CA ALA A 457 -14.05 15.83 1.70
C ALA A 457 -12.72 15.20 1.23
N ASN A 458 -12.53 13.87 1.40
CA ASN A 458 -11.36 13.17 0.85
C ASN A 458 -11.28 13.32 -0.68
N SER A 459 -12.37 13.04 -1.39
CA SER A 459 -12.42 13.18 -2.84
C SER A 459 -12.28 14.63 -3.30
N GLN A 460 -12.82 15.57 -2.53
CA GLN A 460 -12.76 17.01 -2.85
C GLN A 460 -11.32 17.53 -2.73
N VAL A 461 -10.60 17.17 -1.67
CA VAL A 461 -9.17 17.52 -1.50
C VAL A 461 -8.34 16.89 -2.61
N ALA A 462 -8.60 15.63 -2.96
CA ALA A 462 -7.89 14.97 -4.05
C ALA A 462 -8.10 15.68 -5.39
N LEU A 463 -9.35 15.96 -5.76
CA LEU A 463 -9.69 16.68 -6.99
C LEU A 463 -9.02 18.06 -7.04
N ALA A 464 -9.12 18.82 -5.95
CA ALA A 464 -8.53 20.16 -5.87
C ALA A 464 -7.00 20.12 -6.05
N SER A 465 -6.33 19.14 -5.44
CA SER A 465 -4.88 18.93 -5.59
C SER A 465 -4.48 18.59 -7.03
N PHE A 466 -5.26 17.72 -7.70
CA PHE A 466 -5.03 17.35 -9.09
C PHE A 466 -5.21 18.54 -10.03
N HIS A 467 -6.30 19.28 -9.86
CA HIS A 467 -6.60 20.48 -10.66
C HIS A 467 -5.56 21.57 -10.45
N SER A 468 -5.11 21.80 -9.20
CA SER A 468 -4.05 22.79 -8.92
C SER A 468 -2.69 22.41 -9.51
N ARG A 469 -2.53 21.14 -9.94
CA ARG A 469 -1.34 20.60 -10.61
C ARG A 469 -1.53 20.44 -12.13
N GLY A 470 -2.65 20.94 -12.67
CA GLY A 470 -2.95 20.96 -14.10
C GLY A 470 -3.68 19.74 -14.64
N ALA A 471 -4.05 18.75 -13.82
CA ALA A 471 -4.78 17.57 -14.25
C ALA A 471 -6.30 17.83 -14.32
N THR A 472 -6.73 18.69 -15.23
CA THR A 472 -8.13 19.12 -15.37
C THR A 472 -9.05 18.04 -15.96
N GLN A 473 -8.50 16.95 -16.48
CA GLN A 473 -9.26 15.80 -16.98
C GLN A 473 -9.86 14.92 -15.87
N VAL A 474 -9.48 15.14 -14.61
CA VAL A 474 -10.04 14.41 -13.46
C VAL A 474 -11.41 14.98 -13.10
N GLN A 475 -12.40 14.12 -12.90
CA GLN A 475 -13.76 14.47 -12.49
C GLN A 475 -14.12 13.85 -11.14
N LEU A 476 -15.00 14.50 -10.38
CA LEU A 476 -15.66 13.94 -9.19
C LEU A 476 -17.16 13.85 -9.45
N ILE A 477 -17.72 12.66 -9.29
CA ILE A 477 -19.12 12.33 -9.57
C ILE A 477 -19.75 11.82 -8.29
N ASP A 478 -20.92 12.38 -7.95
CA ASP A 478 -21.82 11.84 -6.94
C ASP A 478 -22.87 10.98 -7.65
N PRO A 479 -22.75 9.63 -7.63
CA PRO A 479 -23.68 8.77 -8.36
C PRO A 479 -25.05 8.66 -7.68
N VAL A 480 -25.13 8.94 -6.37
CA VAL A 480 -26.37 8.91 -5.59
C VAL A 480 -26.32 10.02 -4.54
N PRO A 481 -26.81 11.24 -4.86
CA PRO A 481 -26.83 12.34 -3.91
C PRO A 481 -27.51 11.97 -2.59
N GLY A 482 -26.82 12.18 -1.48
CA GLY A 482 -27.27 11.79 -0.14
C GLY A 482 -27.15 10.30 0.21
N GLY A 483 -26.68 9.45 -0.72
CA GLY A 483 -26.39 8.03 -0.44
C GLY A 483 -25.24 7.86 0.54
N ASP A 484 -25.36 6.89 1.44
CA ASP A 484 -24.32 6.52 2.40
C ASP A 484 -23.23 5.63 1.77
N HIS A 485 -22.22 5.23 2.57
CA HIS A 485 -21.09 4.43 2.09
C HIS A 485 -21.52 3.09 1.46
N GLY A 486 -22.55 2.43 1.99
CA GLY A 486 -23.02 1.15 1.46
C GLY A 486 -23.84 1.34 0.19
N ALA A 487 -24.78 2.28 0.20
CA ALA A 487 -25.64 2.60 -0.93
C ALA A 487 -24.86 3.12 -2.15
N CYS A 488 -23.69 3.72 -1.92
CA CYS A 488 -22.87 4.30 -2.98
C CYS A 488 -22.02 3.28 -3.76
N ALA A 489 -21.75 2.09 -3.20
CA ALA A 489 -20.80 1.13 -3.77
C ALA A 489 -21.23 0.59 -5.15
N MET A 490 -22.41 -0.04 -5.22
CA MET A 490 -22.90 -0.64 -6.47
C MET A 490 -23.12 0.42 -7.57
N PRO A 491 -23.77 1.57 -7.31
CA PRO A 491 -23.90 2.63 -8.32
C PRO A 491 -22.57 3.16 -8.84
N SER A 492 -21.56 3.32 -7.97
CA SER A 492 -20.20 3.76 -8.38
C SER A 492 -19.54 2.76 -9.33
N LEU A 493 -19.61 1.46 -8.99
CA LEU A 493 -19.07 0.38 -9.82
C LEU A 493 -19.75 0.31 -11.19
N LEU A 494 -21.08 0.40 -11.24
CA LEU A 494 -21.84 0.39 -12.48
C LEU A 494 -21.54 1.62 -13.35
N ALA A 495 -21.43 2.80 -12.75
CA ALA A 495 -21.10 4.04 -13.46
C ALA A 495 -19.68 3.99 -14.07
N ALA A 496 -18.70 3.48 -13.31
CA ALA A 496 -17.35 3.27 -13.82
C ALA A 496 -17.30 2.22 -14.93
N LYS A 497 -18.00 1.10 -14.76
CA LYS A 497 -18.08 0.07 -15.79
C LYS A 497 -18.68 0.62 -17.08
N ALA A 498 -19.79 1.33 -17.01
CA ALA A 498 -20.40 1.96 -18.19
C ALA A 498 -19.44 2.94 -18.89
N TRP A 499 -18.66 3.69 -18.11
CA TRP A 499 -17.61 4.56 -18.65
C TRP A 499 -16.47 3.76 -19.30
N PHE A 500 -16.00 2.69 -18.68
CA PHE A 500 -14.98 1.82 -19.25
C PHE A 500 -15.45 1.13 -20.53
N ASP A 501 -16.71 0.69 -20.58
CA ASP A 501 -17.32 0.10 -21.77
C ASP A 501 -17.29 1.10 -22.95
N SER A 502 -17.48 2.41 -22.67
CA SER A 502 -17.40 3.47 -23.69
C SER A 502 -15.98 3.74 -24.23
N LEU A 503 -14.95 3.29 -23.52
CA LEU A 503 -13.53 3.47 -23.87
C LEU A 503 -12.87 2.19 -24.37
N ARG A 504 -13.51 1.04 -24.17
CA ARG A 504 -13.05 -0.27 -24.63
C ARG A 504 -13.05 -0.31 -26.16
N ARG A 505 -12.01 -0.92 -26.72
CA ARG A 505 -11.83 -1.12 -28.16
C ARG A 505 -11.74 -2.59 -28.51
#